data_AF-A0A9E1B179-F1
#
_entry.id   AF-A0A9E1B179-F1
#
_cell.length_a   1.000
_cell.length_b   1.000
_cell.length_c   1.000
_cell.angle_alpha   90.00
_cell.angle_beta   90.00
_cell.angle_gamma   90.00
#
_symmetry.space_group_name_H-M   'P 1'
#
loop_
_entity.id
_entity.type
_entity.pdbx_description
1 polymer ?
#
loop_
_entity_poly.entity_id
_entity_poly.type
_entity_poly.pdbx_seq_one_letter_code
_entity_poly.pdbx_strand_id
1 'polypeptide(L)'
;MRNLGKLLILCSLSAVLICSFAACTQAYAEDGYTVRFEFADDNSRPYAVITNDDGSITRPDLPVRKGYTFAGWFTEKDGQGTEVTFPYTPSGDTTLYVAWAAKVCTVTLDYHFDGKVETVEANYGTVFKEPASLERKNFTLFSWHKDSLDGSVVKFPITVKNDITLVADWVSTAGVYTVIFDMNCDGAEPAAEKTVVEGKSIKKSELPEPTRTGYKLKGWSLTPGGKALKFPYKPVENCTLYAIWQEVTNTVVFWTNYVDNNSLFETKTSGAGAPIDKPAADPERENYSFAGWYASTEGGNPVEFPYTPTKDTRIYAHWKHDPVITDIFHAEYVEFDPNELFPGYSGENRGKDIIGSTNDKNILIDNDFPLSNSQLAAGHKGYYVTYLYKRGATLRFVINSSEDVAGATLKVSAAIEGQASATFGPAGENAWKVTVNGDALNYTPITMSITGAIQPSSTSDFQLFTLGNISLKKGENVIELITDNDSPVIGGTTRANAPMVDYIQLANYGSAVLSWSPVYDNLYK
;
A
#
# COMPACT_ATOMS: atom_id res chain seq x y z
N MET A 1 -36.83 -8.84 7.60
CA MET A 1 -36.07 -8.40 8.79
C MET A 1 -35.75 -6.92 8.55
N ARG A 2 -36.41 -5.95 9.20
CA ARG A 2 -36.32 -5.52 10.62
C ARG A 2 -34.90 -5.09 11.03
N ASN A 3 -34.80 -3.82 11.49
CA ASN A 3 -33.97 -3.37 12.63
C ASN A 3 -32.43 -3.36 12.45
N LEU A 4 -31.65 -2.49 13.14
CA LEU A 4 -31.89 -1.22 13.88
C LEU A 4 -30.52 -0.55 14.15
N GLY A 5 -30.51 0.71 14.61
CA GLY A 5 -29.38 1.35 15.30
C GLY A 5 -29.27 2.82 14.91
N LYS A 6 -29.30 3.81 15.81
CA LYS A 6 -29.06 3.88 17.28
C LYS A 6 -30.14 4.84 17.88
N LEU A 7 -30.67 4.77 19.12
CA LEU A 7 -30.10 4.59 20.48
C LEU A 7 -29.10 5.71 20.85
N LEU A 8 -29.14 6.45 21.96
CA LEU A 8 -29.99 6.54 23.18
C LEU A 8 -29.88 8.00 23.73
N ILE A 9 -30.75 8.52 24.61
CA ILE A 9 -30.51 8.90 26.05
C ILE A 9 -31.60 9.97 26.40
N LEU A 10 -32.07 10.20 27.64
CA LEU A 10 -32.61 9.39 28.75
C LEU A 10 -33.09 10.36 29.87
N CYS A 11 -34.00 9.94 30.77
CA CYS A 11 -34.44 10.64 32.01
C CYS A 11 -35.16 12.01 31.84
N SER A 12 -36.08 12.49 32.69
CA SER A 12 -36.90 11.97 33.81
C SER A 12 -38.01 13.04 34.10
N LEU A 13 -39.01 12.93 35.00
CA LEU A 13 -39.36 11.99 36.08
C LEU A 13 -40.92 11.98 36.25
N SER A 14 -41.47 11.08 37.06
CA SER A 14 -42.92 10.93 37.33
C SER A 14 -43.49 11.87 38.42
N ALA A 15 -44.76 12.29 38.32
CA ALA A 15 -45.67 12.44 39.48
C ALA A 15 -47.17 12.68 39.15
N VAL A 16 -48.02 11.74 39.63
CA VAL A 16 -49.34 11.96 40.25
C VAL A 16 -50.52 12.56 39.43
N LEU A 17 -51.30 11.62 38.90
CA LEU A 17 -52.77 11.54 38.86
C LEU A 17 -53.54 12.34 39.95
N ILE A 18 -54.42 13.26 39.53
CA ILE A 18 -55.71 13.50 40.19
C ILE A 18 -56.81 13.58 39.12
N CYS A 19 -57.57 12.50 38.97
CA CYS A 19 -58.92 12.57 38.39
C CYS A 19 -59.92 12.67 39.54
N SER A 20 -60.86 13.61 39.50
CA SER A 20 -62.23 13.35 39.96
C SER A 20 -63.21 14.44 39.53
N PHE A 21 -64.47 14.02 39.35
CA PHE A 21 -65.68 14.82 39.14
C PHE A 21 -65.78 15.66 37.86
N ALA A 22 -66.14 14.94 36.80
CA ALA A 22 -67.12 15.47 35.85
C ALA A 22 -68.40 15.86 36.61
N ALA A 23 -68.68 17.17 36.69
CA ALA A 23 -70.04 17.67 36.80
C ALA A 23 -70.56 17.85 35.36
N CYS A 24 -71.73 17.28 35.08
CA CYS A 24 -72.38 17.50 33.80
C CYS A 24 -72.92 18.94 33.74
N THR A 25 -72.24 19.82 33.01
CA THR A 25 -72.86 20.98 32.39
C THR A 25 -72.92 20.75 30.89
N GLN A 26 -73.98 20.03 30.53
CA GLN A 26 -74.81 20.22 29.35
C GLN A 26 -74.37 21.37 28.43
N ALA A 27 -74.21 21.06 27.14
CA ALA A 27 -73.88 22.05 26.13
C ALA A 27 -74.88 23.21 26.15
N TYR A 28 -74.37 24.42 26.34
CA TYR A 28 -74.84 25.55 25.56
C TYR A 28 -73.97 25.56 24.31
N ALA A 29 -74.57 25.19 23.18
CA ALA A 29 -74.13 25.80 21.94
C ALA A 29 -74.35 27.31 22.13
N GLU A 30 -73.33 28.13 21.90
CA GLU A 30 -73.65 29.49 21.44
C GLU A 30 -74.21 29.29 20.04
N ASP A 31 -75.48 29.68 19.83
CA ASP A 31 -76.20 29.52 18.56
C ASP A 31 -75.53 30.43 17.51
N GLY A 32 -74.57 29.84 16.82
CA GLY A 32 -73.67 30.55 15.91
C GLY A 32 -72.76 29.63 15.10
N TYR A 33 -72.25 30.19 14.00
CA TYR A 33 -71.47 29.49 13.00
C TYR A 33 -69.97 29.82 13.09
N THR A 34 -69.15 28.78 12.90
CA THR A 34 -67.69 28.87 12.81
C THR A 34 -67.28 29.12 11.37
N VAL A 35 -66.59 30.24 11.11
CA VAL A 35 -65.97 30.53 9.81
C VAL A 35 -64.46 30.38 9.92
N ARG A 36 -63.89 29.44 9.16
CA ARG A 36 -62.45 29.18 9.08
C ARG A 36 -61.84 29.87 7.87
N PHE A 37 -60.66 30.44 7.99
CA PHE A 37 -59.90 31.05 6.90
C PHE A 37 -58.66 30.21 6.58
N GLU A 38 -58.59 29.65 5.37
CA GLU A 38 -57.41 28.94 4.85
C GLU A 38 -56.67 29.79 3.80
N PHE A 39 -55.46 30.22 4.14
CA PHE A 39 -54.67 31.21 3.40
C PHE A 39 -53.88 30.64 2.19
N ALA A 40 -53.82 29.32 2.03
CA ALA A 40 -53.15 28.63 0.91
C ALA A 40 -51.76 29.22 0.53
N ASP A 41 -51.04 29.74 1.52
CA ASP A 41 -49.70 30.28 1.42
C ASP A 41 -48.73 29.38 2.22
N ASP A 42 -47.44 29.62 2.06
CA ASP A 42 -46.42 28.68 2.56
C ASP A 42 -46.15 28.83 4.09
N ASN A 43 -46.77 29.80 4.78
CA ASN A 43 -46.34 30.25 6.13
C ASN A 43 -47.46 30.56 7.15
N SER A 44 -48.69 30.80 6.72
CA SER A 44 -49.80 31.24 7.58
C SER A 44 -50.59 30.05 8.14
N ARG A 45 -50.89 30.06 9.44
CA ARG A 45 -51.79 29.06 10.04
C ARG A 45 -53.25 29.46 9.78
N PRO A 46 -54.16 28.50 9.49
CA PRO A 46 -55.59 28.77 9.48
C PRO A 46 -56.05 29.32 10.82
N TYR A 47 -56.97 30.29 10.81
CA TYR A 47 -57.66 30.76 12.01
C TYR A 47 -59.18 30.75 11.80
N ALA A 48 -59.94 30.77 12.89
CA ALA A 48 -61.40 30.73 12.86
C ALA A 48 -62.00 31.90 13.65
N VAL A 49 -63.19 32.34 13.22
CA VAL A 49 -64.06 33.29 13.90
C VAL A 49 -65.40 32.59 14.17
N ILE A 50 -66.00 32.86 15.33
CA ILE A 50 -67.36 32.41 15.66
C ILE A 50 -68.26 33.66 15.62
N THR A 51 -69.45 33.52 15.03
CA THR A 51 -70.48 34.56 14.98
C THR A 51 -71.84 33.95 15.28
N ASN A 52 -72.72 34.67 15.96
CA ASN A 52 -74.10 34.24 16.20
C ASN A 52 -74.88 34.06 14.89
N ASP A 53 -76.01 33.35 14.94
CA ASP A 53 -76.87 33.02 13.78
C ASP A 53 -77.33 34.23 12.91
N ASP A 54 -77.30 35.46 13.43
CA ASP A 54 -77.62 36.70 12.69
C ASP A 54 -76.41 37.63 12.45
N GLY A 55 -75.24 37.27 12.97
CA GLY A 55 -74.03 38.09 12.92
C GLY A 55 -73.26 37.99 11.60
N SER A 56 -72.58 39.07 11.24
CA SER A 56 -71.71 39.13 10.05
C SER A 56 -70.25 39.34 10.45
N ILE A 57 -69.33 38.64 9.78
CA ILE A 57 -67.90 38.79 9.99
C ILE A 57 -67.31 39.85 9.04
N THR A 58 -66.37 40.65 9.54
CA THR A 58 -65.60 41.59 8.74
C THR A 58 -64.47 40.91 7.97
N ARG A 59 -63.99 41.53 6.90
CA ARG A 59 -62.87 41.00 6.09
C ARG A 59 -61.62 40.81 6.95
N PRO A 60 -60.88 39.68 6.82
CA PRO A 60 -59.57 39.52 7.43
C PRO A 60 -58.54 40.47 6.82
N ASP A 61 -57.39 40.62 7.50
CA ASP A 61 -56.21 41.21 6.87
C ASP A 61 -55.78 40.41 5.64
N LEU A 62 -55.34 41.11 4.58
CA LEU A 62 -54.98 40.46 3.33
C LEU A 62 -53.64 39.72 3.47
N PRO A 63 -53.58 38.41 3.13
CA PRO A 63 -52.31 37.69 3.11
C PRO A 63 -51.39 38.21 2.00
N VAL A 64 -50.10 37.87 2.08
CA VAL A 64 -49.10 38.24 1.07
C VAL A 64 -48.31 37.01 0.63
N ARG A 65 -48.45 36.62 -0.64
CA ARG A 65 -47.74 35.49 -1.25
C ARG A 65 -46.77 35.97 -2.33
N LYS A 66 -45.48 35.64 -2.19
CA LYS A 66 -44.43 36.10 -3.13
C LYS A 66 -44.69 35.55 -4.54
N GLY A 67 -44.80 36.45 -5.52
CA GLY A 67 -45.03 36.10 -6.92
C GLY A 67 -46.50 35.87 -7.31
N TYR A 68 -47.43 36.10 -6.37
CA TYR A 68 -48.87 36.01 -6.61
C TYR A 68 -49.56 37.32 -6.21
N THR A 69 -50.80 37.50 -6.66
CA THR A 69 -51.73 38.55 -6.23
C THR A 69 -52.97 37.92 -5.61
N PHE A 70 -53.44 38.49 -4.50
CA PHE A 70 -54.70 38.11 -3.87
C PHE A 70 -55.85 38.28 -4.87
N ALA A 71 -56.61 37.21 -5.13
CA ALA A 71 -57.67 37.19 -6.13
C ALA A 71 -59.09 37.10 -5.54
N GLY A 72 -59.23 36.91 -4.23
CA GLY A 72 -60.53 36.85 -3.53
C GLY A 72 -60.57 35.76 -2.45
N TRP A 73 -61.67 35.73 -1.69
CA TRP A 73 -62.02 34.63 -0.79
C TRP A 73 -63.15 33.81 -1.41
N PHE A 74 -63.12 32.49 -1.28
CA PHE A 74 -64.02 31.57 -1.97
C PHE A 74 -64.49 30.46 -1.03
N THR A 75 -65.67 29.90 -1.27
CA THR A 75 -66.21 28.80 -0.46
C THR A 75 -65.54 27.44 -0.71
N GLU A 76 -64.75 27.30 -1.77
CA GLU A 76 -64.00 26.08 -2.09
C GLU A 76 -62.53 26.37 -2.47
N LYS A 77 -61.70 25.32 -2.50
CA LYS A 77 -60.26 25.43 -2.78
C LYS A 77 -59.98 25.88 -4.21
N ASP A 78 -58.81 26.51 -4.36
CA ASP A 78 -58.25 26.95 -5.64
C ASP A 78 -59.12 27.96 -6.41
N GLY A 79 -59.95 28.74 -5.70
CA GLY A 79 -60.83 29.75 -6.28
C GLY A 79 -62.12 29.20 -6.90
N GLN A 80 -62.54 28.01 -6.47
CA GLN A 80 -63.81 27.39 -6.87
C GLN A 80 -64.94 27.75 -5.90
N GLY A 81 -66.18 27.38 -6.24
CA GLY A 81 -67.36 27.75 -5.47
C GLY A 81 -67.74 29.22 -5.64
N THR A 82 -68.30 29.83 -4.59
CA THR A 82 -68.80 31.21 -4.62
C THR A 82 -67.76 32.18 -4.06
N GLU A 83 -67.50 33.29 -4.75
CA GLU A 83 -66.68 34.38 -4.23
C GLU A 83 -67.39 35.07 -3.06
N VAL A 84 -66.68 35.23 -1.94
CA VAL A 84 -67.19 35.84 -0.72
C VAL A 84 -66.84 37.32 -0.66
N THR A 85 -67.88 38.15 -0.64
CA THR A 85 -67.80 39.57 -0.29
C THR A 85 -68.00 39.76 1.20
N PHE A 86 -67.43 40.85 1.76
CA PHE A 86 -67.50 41.16 3.19
C PHE A 86 -68.24 42.49 3.42
N PRO A 87 -69.03 42.65 4.49
CA PRO A 87 -69.23 41.69 5.58
C PRO A 87 -69.99 40.44 5.15
N TYR A 88 -69.61 39.28 5.70
CA TYR A 88 -70.13 37.97 5.32
C TYR A 88 -70.97 37.38 6.45
N THR A 89 -72.21 36.97 6.15
CA THR A 89 -73.09 36.25 7.08
C THR A 89 -73.09 34.77 6.69
N PRO A 90 -72.46 33.88 7.48
CA PRO A 90 -72.56 32.43 7.25
C PRO A 90 -73.98 31.93 7.51
N SER A 91 -74.36 30.85 6.83
CA SER A 91 -75.63 30.11 7.06
C SER A 91 -75.39 28.70 7.60
N GLY A 92 -74.25 28.51 8.28
CA GLY A 92 -73.66 27.22 8.66
C GLY A 92 -72.16 27.35 8.87
N ASP A 93 -71.57 26.40 9.61
CA ASP A 93 -70.12 26.25 9.71
C ASP A 93 -69.49 26.14 8.31
N THR A 94 -68.48 26.97 8.03
CA THR A 94 -67.90 27.07 6.69
C THR A 94 -66.40 27.35 6.72
N THR A 95 -65.71 27.04 5.62
CA THR A 95 -64.29 27.33 5.42
C THR A 95 -64.13 28.15 4.16
N LEU A 96 -63.50 29.30 4.28
CA LEU A 96 -63.19 30.21 3.18
C LEU A 96 -61.72 30.05 2.80
N TYR A 97 -61.47 29.89 1.51
CA TYR A 97 -60.15 29.69 0.93
C TYR A 97 -59.78 30.91 0.09
N VAL A 98 -58.55 31.41 0.21
CA VAL A 98 -58.08 32.48 -0.66
C VAL A 98 -57.66 31.94 -2.03
N ALA A 99 -58.04 32.65 -3.09
CA ALA A 99 -57.54 32.43 -4.43
C ALA A 99 -56.29 33.29 -4.69
N TRP A 100 -55.32 32.73 -5.41
CA TRP A 100 -54.06 33.38 -5.78
C TRP A 100 -53.88 33.38 -7.29
N ALA A 101 -53.86 34.55 -7.92
CA ALA A 101 -53.44 34.67 -9.31
C ALA A 101 -51.90 34.79 -9.36
N ALA A 102 -51.24 34.02 -10.23
CA ALA A 102 -49.80 34.18 -10.44
C ALA A 102 -49.51 35.52 -11.12
N LYS A 103 -48.43 36.20 -10.71
CA LYS A 103 -47.98 37.40 -11.42
C LYS A 103 -47.44 36.99 -12.80
N VAL A 104 -47.88 37.68 -13.84
CA VAL A 104 -47.27 37.61 -15.17
C VAL A 104 -45.92 38.32 -15.11
N CYS A 105 -44.89 37.69 -15.68
CA CYS A 105 -43.56 38.28 -15.88
C CYS A 105 -43.23 38.24 -17.39
N THR A 106 -42.40 39.17 -17.86
CA THR A 106 -41.95 39.24 -19.25
C THR A 106 -40.58 38.60 -19.42
N VAL A 107 -40.47 37.61 -20.30
CA VAL A 107 -39.20 37.09 -20.81
C VAL A 107 -38.90 37.78 -22.13
N THR A 108 -37.88 38.64 -22.15
CA THR A 108 -37.43 39.35 -23.35
C THR A 108 -36.29 38.59 -24.01
N LEU A 109 -36.45 38.20 -25.26
CA LEU A 109 -35.42 37.59 -26.10
C LEU A 109 -34.81 38.68 -26.99
N ASP A 110 -33.65 39.23 -26.60
CA ASP A 110 -32.84 40.06 -27.48
C ASP A 110 -31.96 39.15 -28.34
N TYR A 111 -32.30 39.03 -29.62
CA TYR A 111 -31.52 38.20 -30.53
C TYR A 111 -30.19 38.84 -30.91
N HIS A 112 -29.90 40.08 -30.54
CA HIS A 112 -28.62 40.76 -30.80
C HIS A 112 -28.18 40.76 -32.27
N PHE A 113 -29.16 40.76 -33.19
CA PHE A 113 -28.97 40.99 -34.62
C PHE A 113 -30.20 41.67 -35.22
N ASP A 114 -30.00 42.54 -36.22
CA ASP A 114 -31.04 43.29 -36.94
C ASP A 114 -32.07 44.02 -36.05
N GLY A 115 -31.73 44.32 -34.79
CA GLY A 115 -32.65 44.90 -33.80
C GLY A 115 -33.81 43.98 -33.39
N LYS A 116 -33.72 42.67 -33.66
CA LYS A 116 -34.81 41.71 -33.36
C LYS A 116 -34.91 41.44 -31.86
N VAL A 117 -36.08 41.75 -31.32
CA VAL A 117 -36.46 41.46 -29.93
C VAL A 117 -37.84 40.80 -29.93
N GLU A 118 -38.01 39.74 -29.16
CA GLU A 118 -39.30 39.09 -28.88
C GLU A 118 -39.60 39.17 -27.38
N THR A 119 -40.88 39.18 -27.01
CA THR A 119 -41.32 39.16 -25.60
C THR A 119 -42.36 38.08 -25.38
N VAL A 120 -42.12 37.20 -24.41
CA VAL A 120 -43.05 36.14 -24.01
C VAL A 120 -43.52 36.39 -22.59
N GLU A 121 -44.83 36.46 -22.40
CA GLU A 121 -45.44 36.49 -21.06
C GLU A 121 -45.44 35.10 -20.44
N ALA A 122 -44.99 35.00 -19.18
CA ALA A 122 -44.95 33.75 -18.44
C ALA A 122 -45.34 33.98 -16.97
N ASN A 123 -46.20 33.11 -16.44
CA ASN A 123 -46.61 33.18 -15.03
C ASN A 123 -45.43 32.87 -14.10
N TYR A 124 -45.35 33.59 -12.98
CA TYR A 124 -44.39 33.34 -11.92
C TYR A 124 -44.39 31.86 -11.49
N GLY A 125 -43.20 31.28 -11.37
CA GLY A 125 -43.00 29.88 -11.01
C GLY A 125 -43.07 28.90 -12.19
N THR A 126 -43.49 29.33 -13.39
CA THR A 126 -43.51 28.45 -14.58
C THR A 126 -42.12 28.20 -15.16
N VAL A 127 -42.02 27.12 -15.93
CA VAL A 127 -40.78 26.67 -16.59
C VAL A 127 -40.73 27.21 -18.02
N PHE A 128 -39.77 28.09 -18.29
CA PHE A 128 -39.47 28.60 -19.62
C PHE A 128 -38.38 27.73 -20.27
N LYS A 129 -38.70 27.14 -21.42
CA LYS A 129 -37.78 26.29 -22.21
C LYS A 129 -36.88 27.15 -23.09
N GLU A 130 -35.84 26.55 -23.66
CA GLU A 130 -35.03 27.23 -24.66
C GLU A 130 -35.91 27.63 -25.87
N PRO A 131 -35.88 28.89 -26.32
CA PRO A 131 -36.64 29.31 -27.49
C PRO A 131 -36.08 28.63 -28.75
N ALA A 132 -36.93 28.47 -29.77
CA ALA A 132 -36.45 28.05 -31.07
C ALA A 132 -35.44 29.08 -31.60
N SER A 133 -34.26 28.63 -32.03
CA SER A 133 -33.28 29.52 -32.65
C SER A 133 -33.85 30.08 -33.95
N LEU A 134 -33.76 31.40 -34.11
CA LEU A 134 -33.91 32.01 -35.43
C LEU A 134 -32.75 31.62 -36.34
N GLU A 135 -32.92 31.76 -37.64
CA GLU A 135 -31.82 31.67 -38.60
C GLU A 135 -31.13 33.03 -38.76
N ARG A 136 -29.80 33.05 -38.64
CA ARG A 136 -28.94 34.19 -38.97
C ARG A 136 -27.91 33.74 -39.99
N LYS A 137 -28.02 34.22 -41.23
CA LYS A 137 -27.16 33.77 -42.35
C LYS A 137 -25.67 33.92 -42.00
N ASN A 138 -24.90 32.84 -42.17
CA ASN A 138 -23.48 32.73 -41.84
C ASN A 138 -23.13 32.86 -40.33
N PHE A 139 -24.09 32.62 -39.44
CA PHE A 139 -23.87 32.57 -37.99
C PHE A 139 -24.61 31.38 -37.35
N THR A 140 -24.09 30.89 -36.23
CA THR A 140 -24.73 29.90 -35.36
C THR A 140 -24.92 30.50 -33.97
N LEU A 141 -26.07 30.27 -33.37
CA LEU A 141 -26.34 30.63 -31.98
C LEU A 141 -25.44 29.81 -31.06
N PHE A 142 -24.59 30.48 -30.29
CA PHE A 142 -23.59 29.82 -29.43
C PHE A 142 -24.08 29.68 -27.99
N SER A 143 -24.68 30.73 -27.43
CA SER A 143 -25.28 30.71 -26.10
C SER A 143 -26.26 31.86 -25.90
N TRP A 144 -27.15 31.71 -24.91
CA TRP A 144 -27.92 32.83 -24.36
C TRP A 144 -27.24 33.35 -23.09
N HIS A 145 -27.25 34.67 -22.89
CA HIS A 145 -26.69 35.35 -21.72
C HIS A 145 -27.78 36.15 -21.00
N LYS A 146 -27.66 36.29 -19.67
CA LYS A 146 -28.64 37.02 -18.86
C LYS A 146 -28.35 38.53 -18.88
N ASP A 147 -29.36 39.32 -19.21
CA ASP A 147 -29.43 40.80 -19.21
C ASP A 147 -28.45 41.54 -20.16
N SER A 148 -27.27 41.00 -20.47
CA SER A 148 -26.33 41.51 -21.48
C SER A 148 -25.41 40.40 -22.01
N LEU A 149 -24.65 40.64 -23.09
CA LEU A 149 -23.63 39.68 -23.59
C LEU A 149 -22.51 39.40 -22.57
N ASP A 150 -22.13 40.39 -21.74
CA ASP A 150 -21.18 40.21 -20.65
C ASP A 150 -21.80 39.50 -19.42
N GLY A 151 -23.11 39.27 -19.45
CA GLY A 151 -23.86 38.59 -18.41
C GLY A 151 -23.58 37.09 -18.34
N SER A 152 -24.11 36.45 -17.29
CA SER A 152 -23.95 35.02 -17.07
C SER A 152 -24.63 34.19 -18.16
N VAL A 153 -23.93 33.20 -18.71
CA VAL A 153 -24.50 32.20 -19.64
C VAL A 153 -25.69 31.50 -18.99
N VAL A 154 -26.81 31.49 -19.69
CA VAL A 154 -28.08 30.88 -19.28
C VAL A 154 -28.11 29.42 -19.71
N LYS A 155 -28.57 28.55 -18.80
CA LYS A 155 -28.83 27.14 -19.07
C LYS A 155 -30.32 26.89 -18.95
N PHE A 156 -30.94 26.43 -20.03
CA PHE A 156 -32.36 26.11 -20.05
C PHE A 156 -32.63 24.69 -19.53
N PRO A 157 -33.86 24.40 -19.07
CA PRO A 157 -34.95 25.37 -18.87
C PRO A 157 -34.73 26.23 -17.61
N ILE A 158 -35.33 27.42 -17.59
CA ILE A 158 -35.28 28.35 -16.44
C ILE A 158 -36.65 28.44 -15.75
N THR A 159 -36.68 28.78 -14.47
CA THR A 159 -37.93 29.12 -13.75
C THR A 159 -38.13 30.63 -13.76
N VAL A 160 -39.25 31.10 -14.29
CA VAL A 160 -39.57 32.53 -14.34
C VAL A 160 -39.95 33.02 -12.94
N LYS A 161 -39.26 34.05 -12.44
CA LYS A 161 -39.45 34.61 -11.08
C LYS A 161 -39.55 36.14 -11.04
N ASN A 162 -39.20 36.78 -12.14
CA ASN A 162 -39.18 38.22 -12.41
C ASN A 162 -38.98 38.38 -13.91
N ASP A 163 -39.17 39.60 -14.42
CA ASP A 163 -38.84 39.95 -15.80
C ASP A 163 -37.35 39.72 -16.06
N ILE A 164 -36.99 39.17 -17.22
CA ILE A 164 -35.63 38.77 -17.55
C ILE A 164 -35.35 39.00 -19.03
N THR A 165 -34.19 39.59 -19.33
CA THR A 165 -33.70 39.68 -20.71
C THR A 165 -32.70 38.57 -20.96
N LEU A 166 -32.85 37.89 -22.09
CA LEU A 166 -31.96 36.84 -22.59
C LEU A 166 -31.35 37.36 -23.89
N VAL A 167 -30.03 37.49 -23.94
CA VAL A 167 -29.28 38.05 -25.07
C VAL A 167 -28.52 36.94 -25.80
N ALA A 168 -28.68 36.84 -27.11
CA ALA A 168 -28.06 35.79 -27.92
C ALA A 168 -26.59 36.11 -28.32
N ASP A 169 -25.63 35.26 -27.94
CA ASP A 169 -24.25 35.25 -28.46
C ASP A 169 -24.22 34.48 -29.79
N TRP A 170 -23.79 35.15 -30.87
CA TRP A 170 -23.72 34.58 -32.22
C TRP A 170 -22.29 34.45 -32.70
N VAL A 171 -21.96 33.27 -33.20
CA VAL A 171 -20.65 32.95 -33.75
C VAL A 171 -20.74 32.85 -35.27
N SER A 172 -19.80 33.45 -36.01
CA SER A 172 -19.78 33.30 -37.47
C SER A 172 -19.41 31.87 -37.87
N THR A 173 -20.16 31.29 -38.81
CA THR A 173 -19.84 29.97 -39.38
C THR A 173 -18.57 29.98 -40.24
N ALA A 174 -18.03 31.16 -40.58
CA ALA A 174 -16.74 31.29 -41.26
C ALA A 174 -15.55 31.29 -40.27
N GLY A 175 -15.80 31.61 -39.00
CA GLY A 175 -14.79 31.69 -37.94
C GLY A 175 -14.72 30.41 -37.11
N VAL A 176 -14.49 29.25 -37.74
CA VAL A 176 -14.26 27.98 -37.04
C VAL A 176 -12.94 27.39 -37.52
N TYR A 177 -12.02 27.19 -36.57
CA TYR A 177 -10.71 26.61 -36.82
C TYR A 177 -10.67 25.15 -36.37
N THR A 178 -10.27 24.25 -37.25
CA THR A 178 -9.95 22.86 -36.88
C THR A 178 -8.53 22.83 -36.32
N VAL A 179 -8.40 22.36 -35.08
CA VAL A 179 -7.12 22.11 -34.43
C VAL A 179 -6.91 20.61 -34.31
N ILE A 180 -5.84 20.12 -34.93
CA ILE A 180 -5.46 18.71 -34.95
C ILE A 180 -4.37 18.48 -33.88
N PHE A 181 -4.52 17.48 -33.02
CA PHE A 181 -3.54 17.08 -32.02
C PHE A 181 -2.74 15.89 -32.55
N ASP A 182 -1.55 16.16 -33.09
CA ASP A 182 -0.63 15.15 -33.59
C ASP A 182 0.27 14.66 -32.43
N MET A 183 0.20 13.36 -32.15
CA MET A 183 0.97 12.73 -31.06
C MET A 183 2.48 12.70 -31.33
N ASN A 184 2.91 12.98 -32.57
CA ASN A 184 4.31 13.17 -32.95
C ASN A 184 5.23 12.01 -32.47
N CYS A 185 4.74 10.78 -32.64
CA CYS A 185 5.41 9.53 -32.35
C CYS A 185 4.83 8.38 -33.19
N ASP A 186 5.68 7.41 -33.55
CA ASP A 186 5.28 6.25 -34.34
C ASP A 186 4.25 5.37 -33.62
N GLY A 187 3.34 4.75 -34.39
CA GLY A 187 2.30 3.88 -33.86
C GLY A 187 1.20 4.59 -33.05
N ALA A 188 1.15 5.92 -33.06
CA ALA A 188 0.06 6.66 -32.46
C ALA A 188 -1.30 6.41 -33.15
N GLU A 189 -2.36 6.45 -32.36
CA GLU A 189 -3.74 6.56 -32.86
C GLU A 189 -3.90 7.82 -33.74
N PRO A 190 -4.88 7.84 -34.67
CA PRO A 190 -5.17 9.00 -35.50
C PRO A 190 -5.26 10.30 -34.68
N ALA A 191 -4.66 11.36 -35.22
CA ALA A 191 -4.59 12.65 -34.54
C ALA A 191 -6.00 13.15 -34.15
N ALA A 192 -6.21 13.40 -32.86
CA ALA A 192 -7.51 13.85 -32.36
C ALA A 192 -7.79 15.27 -32.86
N GLU A 193 -9.03 15.56 -33.28
CA GLU A 193 -9.40 16.89 -33.76
C GLU A 193 -10.34 17.62 -32.80
N LYS A 194 -10.26 18.96 -32.81
CA LYS A 194 -11.17 19.85 -32.11
C LYS A 194 -11.48 21.07 -32.94
N THR A 195 -12.76 21.37 -33.12
CA THR A 195 -13.20 22.66 -33.66
C THR A 195 -13.15 23.74 -32.58
N VAL A 196 -12.59 24.89 -32.92
CA VAL A 196 -12.45 26.05 -32.04
C VAL A 196 -13.01 27.26 -32.75
N VAL A 197 -13.97 27.91 -32.10
CA VAL A 197 -14.56 29.16 -32.57
C VAL A 197 -13.52 30.29 -32.52
N GLU A 198 -13.46 31.08 -33.59
CA GLU A 198 -12.67 32.31 -33.68
C GLU A 198 -12.92 33.20 -32.46
N GLY A 199 -11.85 33.76 -31.91
CA GLY A 199 -11.94 34.57 -30.70
C GLY A 199 -11.75 33.78 -29.39
N LYS A 200 -12.22 32.53 -29.32
CA LYS A 200 -12.14 31.66 -28.13
C LYS A 200 -10.73 31.00 -28.01
N SER A 201 -10.50 30.17 -27.00
CA SER A 201 -9.18 29.56 -26.74
C SER A 201 -9.29 28.16 -26.13
N ILE A 202 -8.34 27.30 -26.48
CA ILE A 202 -8.17 25.96 -25.89
C ILE A 202 -7.47 26.10 -24.53
N LYS A 203 -8.06 25.57 -23.46
CA LYS A 203 -7.45 25.48 -22.13
C LYS A 203 -6.61 24.21 -22.02
N LYS A 204 -5.63 24.20 -21.10
CA LYS A 204 -4.77 23.03 -20.86
C LYS A 204 -5.57 21.75 -20.50
N SER A 205 -6.66 21.91 -19.77
CA SER A 205 -7.57 20.81 -19.36
C SER A 205 -8.43 20.24 -20.50
N GLU A 206 -8.31 20.80 -21.71
CA GLU A 206 -9.04 20.34 -22.90
C GLU A 206 -8.08 19.73 -23.95
N LEU A 207 -6.83 19.51 -23.57
CA LEU A 207 -5.82 18.84 -24.38
C LEU A 207 -5.88 17.32 -24.10
N PRO A 208 -5.60 16.47 -25.10
CA PRO A 208 -5.41 15.06 -24.83
C PRO A 208 -4.16 14.85 -23.96
N GLU A 209 -4.20 13.82 -23.10
CA GLU A 209 -3.07 13.39 -22.25
C GLU A 209 -2.53 12.03 -22.74
N PRO A 210 -1.84 11.99 -23.89
CA PRO A 210 -1.27 10.76 -24.43
C PRO A 210 -0.16 10.20 -23.54
N THR A 211 -0.01 8.87 -23.57
CA THR A 211 1.08 8.13 -22.93
C THR A 211 2.04 7.58 -23.99
N ARG A 212 3.35 7.75 -23.77
CA ARG A 212 4.40 7.15 -24.59
C ARG A 212 5.43 6.49 -23.67
N THR A 213 5.59 5.17 -23.76
CA THR A 213 6.50 4.40 -22.89
C THR A 213 7.91 4.99 -22.90
N GLY A 214 8.45 5.28 -21.73
CA GLY A 214 9.79 5.88 -21.58
C GLY A 214 9.88 7.40 -21.83
N TYR A 215 8.77 8.09 -22.07
CA TYR A 215 8.73 9.54 -22.30
C TYR A 215 7.67 10.23 -21.44
N LYS A 216 7.93 11.50 -21.13
CA LYS A 216 7.00 12.41 -20.47
C LYS A 216 6.54 13.48 -21.47
N LEU A 217 5.23 13.73 -21.55
CA LEU A 217 4.69 14.84 -22.31
C LEU A 217 5.10 16.16 -21.66
N LYS A 218 5.88 16.98 -22.39
CA LYS A 218 6.38 18.28 -21.95
C LYS A 218 5.45 19.43 -22.36
N GLY A 219 4.67 19.24 -23.41
CA GLY A 219 3.73 20.23 -23.94
C GLY A 219 3.40 19.98 -25.40
N TRP A 220 2.95 21.05 -26.08
CA TRP A 220 2.52 21.03 -27.48
C TRP A 220 3.16 22.21 -28.24
N SER A 221 3.46 22.05 -29.53
CA SER A 221 4.02 23.08 -30.41
C SER A 221 3.32 23.14 -31.77
N LEU A 222 3.42 24.28 -32.47
CA LEU A 222 2.86 24.45 -33.83
C LEU A 222 3.67 23.75 -34.93
N THR A 223 4.86 23.25 -34.60
CA THR A 223 5.74 22.51 -35.51
C THR A 223 6.35 21.31 -34.78
N PRO A 224 6.71 20.22 -35.47
CA PRO A 224 7.48 19.12 -34.88
C PRO A 224 8.77 19.64 -34.24
N GLY A 225 9.04 19.25 -32.99
CA GLY A 225 10.21 19.71 -32.22
C GLY A 225 10.21 21.22 -31.86
N GLY A 226 9.12 21.93 -32.09
CA GLY A 226 9.01 23.36 -31.84
C GLY A 226 9.00 23.75 -30.36
N LYS A 227 8.98 25.07 -30.10
CA LYS A 227 8.87 25.61 -28.74
C LYS A 227 7.48 25.33 -28.16
N ALA A 228 7.43 24.89 -26.91
CA ALA A 228 6.18 24.65 -26.19
C ALA A 228 5.30 25.91 -26.12
N LEU A 229 4.04 25.76 -26.52
CA LEU A 229 3.00 26.77 -26.40
C LEU A 229 2.65 27.04 -24.93
N LYS A 230 2.21 28.27 -24.66
CA LYS A 230 1.52 28.63 -23.42
C LYS A 230 0.03 28.44 -23.63
N PHE A 231 -0.66 27.91 -22.62
CA PHE A 231 -2.11 27.77 -22.60
C PHE A 231 -2.74 28.75 -21.59
N PRO A 232 -3.94 29.29 -21.85
CA PRO A 232 -4.81 28.98 -22.97
C PRO A 232 -4.27 29.47 -24.33
N TYR A 233 -4.46 28.66 -25.38
CA TYR A 233 -4.00 28.94 -26.74
C TYR A 233 -5.17 29.36 -27.63
N LYS A 234 -5.02 30.46 -28.36
CA LYS A 234 -6.01 31.01 -29.28
C LYS A 234 -5.57 30.75 -30.73
N PRO A 235 -6.14 29.76 -31.44
CA PRO A 235 -5.91 29.61 -32.86
C PRO A 235 -6.48 30.81 -33.63
N VAL A 236 -5.85 31.12 -34.76
CA VAL A 236 -6.26 32.18 -35.72
C VAL A 236 -6.45 31.63 -37.13
N GLU A 237 -6.21 30.34 -37.32
CA GLU A 237 -6.38 29.55 -38.53
C GLU A 237 -6.42 28.06 -38.14
N ASN A 238 -6.72 27.17 -39.10
CA ASN A 238 -6.57 25.73 -38.91
C ASN A 238 -5.10 25.39 -38.63
N CYS A 239 -4.81 24.63 -37.58
CA CYS A 239 -3.43 24.31 -37.22
C CYS A 239 -3.28 22.91 -36.60
N THR A 240 -2.10 22.33 -36.76
CA THR A 240 -1.72 21.11 -36.05
C THR A 240 -0.86 21.46 -34.84
N LEU A 241 -1.21 20.91 -33.69
CA LEU A 241 -0.42 20.93 -32.47
C LEU A 241 0.29 19.59 -32.33
N TYR A 242 1.62 19.62 -32.34
CA TYR A 242 2.50 18.46 -32.21
C TYR A 242 2.92 18.27 -30.76
N ALA A 243 2.81 17.04 -30.25
CA ALA A 243 3.26 16.72 -28.90
C ALA A 243 4.80 16.83 -28.78
N ILE A 244 5.25 17.39 -27.66
CA ILE A 244 6.66 17.51 -27.30
C ILE A 244 6.97 16.47 -26.23
N TRP A 245 7.75 15.47 -26.59
CA TRP A 245 8.18 14.41 -25.68
C TRP A 245 9.54 14.75 -25.06
N GLN A 246 9.66 14.50 -23.76
CA GLN A 246 10.94 14.47 -23.05
C GLN A 246 11.25 13.02 -22.68
N GLU A 247 12.41 12.54 -23.07
CA GLU A 247 12.90 11.22 -22.68
C GLU A 247 13.06 11.11 -21.16
N VAL A 248 12.68 9.95 -20.60
CA VAL A 248 12.95 9.59 -19.22
C VAL A 248 14.14 8.63 -19.20
N THR A 249 15.18 9.00 -18.46
CA THR A 249 16.38 8.20 -18.24
C THR A 249 16.34 7.59 -16.84
N ASN A 250 16.51 6.28 -16.73
CA ASN A 250 16.61 5.56 -15.45
C ASN A 250 17.99 4.91 -15.31
N THR A 251 18.58 5.01 -14.13
CA THR A 251 19.88 4.38 -13.82
C THR A 251 19.70 3.05 -13.11
N VAL A 252 20.55 2.08 -13.43
CA VAL A 252 20.62 0.78 -12.75
C VAL A 252 22.03 0.57 -12.24
N VAL A 253 22.15 0.45 -10.92
CA VAL A 253 23.43 0.41 -10.21
C VAL A 253 23.63 -1.01 -9.65
N PHE A 254 24.66 -1.69 -10.13
CA PHE A 254 25.03 -3.04 -9.74
C PHE A 254 26.04 -3.00 -8.58
N TRP A 255 25.80 -3.79 -7.53
CA TRP A 255 26.58 -3.81 -6.29
C TRP A 255 27.11 -5.22 -6.00
N THR A 256 28.38 -5.33 -5.61
CA THR A 256 29.02 -6.61 -5.29
C THR A 256 28.45 -7.29 -4.05
N ASN A 257 27.87 -6.55 -3.10
CA ASN A 257 27.03 -7.09 -2.02
C ASN A 257 27.64 -8.26 -1.22
N TYR A 258 28.79 -8.01 -0.58
CA TYR A 258 29.33 -8.85 0.49
C TYR A 258 30.06 -7.99 1.55
N VAL A 259 30.23 -8.55 2.75
CA VAL A 259 30.62 -7.79 3.96
C VAL A 259 31.94 -7.03 3.78
N ASP A 260 32.97 -7.68 3.24
CA ASP A 260 34.32 -7.10 3.13
C ASP A 260 34.46 -6.06 2.01
N ASN A 261 33.57 -6.08 1.03
CA ASN A 261 33.61 -5.18 -0.12
C ASN A 261 32.24 -5.09 -0.81
N ASN A 262 31.32 -4.32 -0.24
CA ASN A 262 30.09 -3.90 -0.91
C ASN A 262 30.35 -2.62 -1.73
N SER A 263 30.84 -2.80 -2.95
CA SER A 263 31.22 -1.72 -3.86
C SER A 263 30.35 -1.67 -5.11
N LEU A 264 30.44 -0.53 -5.80
CA LEU A 264 29.87 -0.34 -7.12
C LEU A 264 30.59 -1.25 -8.13
N PHE A 265 29.85 -2.17 -8.75
CA PHE A 265 30.34 -3.03 -9.83
C PHE A 265 30.19 -2.35 -11.20
N GLU A 266 28.98 -1.93 -11.55
CA GLU A 266 28.68 -1.24 -12.82
C GLU A 266 27.50 -0.28 -12.64
N THR A 267 27.41 0.77 -13.47
CA THR A 267 26.18 1.55 -13.64
C THR A 267 25.77 1.54 -15.11
N LYS A 268 24.52 1.13 -15.39
CA LYS A 268 23.91 1.21 -16.71
C LYS A 268 22.80 2.26 -16.71
N THR A 269 22.53 2.85 -17.88
CA THR A 269 21.43 3.81 -18.07
C THR A 269 20.47 3.29 -19.12
N SER A 270 19.19 3.24 -18.77
CA SER A 270 18.08 3.02 -19.70
C SER A 270 17.57 4.39 -20.17
N GLY A 271 17.73 4.66 -21.46
CA GLY A 271 17.08 5.79 -22.14
C GLY A 271 15.77 5.35 -22.78
N ALA A 272 14.77 6.23 -22.85
CA ALA A 272 13.50 6.00 -23.55
C ALA A 272 12.74 4.71 -23.15
N GLY A 273 12.98 4.17 -21.94
CA GLY A 273 12.41 2.89 -21.51
C GLY A 273 12.98 1.66 -22.23
N ALA A 274 14.14 1.78 -22.88
CA ALA A 274 14.85 0.65 -23.47
C ALA A 274 15.32 -0.33 -22.38
N PRO A 275 15.27 -1.65 -22.63
CA PRO A 275 15.79 -2.62 -21.69
C PRO A 275 17.33 -2.55 -21.64
N ILE A 276 17.92 -3.00 -20.52
CA ILE A 276 19.37 -3.14 -20.35
C ILE A 276 19.76 -4.60 -20.18
N ASP A 277 20.90 -4.99 -20.76
CA ASP A 277 21.47 -6.32 -20.52
C ASP A 277 22.14 -6.42 -19.15
N LYS A 278 22.39 -7.65 -18.67
CA LYS A 278 23.24 -7.87 -17.50
C LYS A 278 24.67 -7.34 -17.73
N PRO A 279 25.46 -7.08 -16.68
CA PRO A 279 26.89 -6.85 -16.81
C PRO A 279 27.60 -7.90 -17.66
N ALA A 280 28.58 -7.46 -18.46
CA ALA A 280 29.23 -8.32 -19.45
C ALA A 280 30.16 -9.37 -18.81
N ALA A 281 30.79 -9.01 -17.69
CA ALA A 281 31.45 -9.93 -16.78
C ALA A 281 30.56 -10.12 -15.54
N ASP A 282 30.58 -11.33 -14.99
CA ASP A 282 30.03 -11.58 -13.66
C ASP A 282 31.07 -11.17 -12.60
N PRO A 283 30.66 -10.70 -11.41
CA PRO A 283 31.59 -10.28 -10.38
C PRO A 283 32.30 -11.49 -9.78
N GLU A 284 33.55 -11.32 -9.35
CA GLU A 284 34.35 -12.36 -8.72
C GLU A 284 34.44 -12.16 -7.20
N ARG A 285 34.40 -13.26 -6.44
CA ARG A 285 34.63 -13.34 -5.00
C ARG A 285 35.34 -14.65 -4.70
N GLU A 286 36.49 -14.62 -4.03
CA GLU A 286 37.27 -15.84 -3.77
C GLU A 286 36.49 -16.81 -2.87
N ASN A 287 36.46 -18.10 -3.25
CA ASN A 287 35.69 -19.17 -2.60
C ASN A 287 34.15 -19.02 -2.68
N TYR A 288 33.63 -18.22 -3.62
CA TYR A 288 32.20 -18.17 -3.94
C TYR A 288 31.92 -18.13 -5.45
N SER A 289 31.01 -19.00 -5.87
CA SER A 289 30.30 -18.89 -7.14
C SER A 289 29.29 -17.74 -7.10
N PHE A 290 29.27 -16.94 -8.17
CA PHE A 290 28.24 -15.92 -8.40
C PHE A 290 26.87 -16.60 -8.65
N ALA A 291 25.90 -16.34 -7.78
CA ALA A 291 24.56 -16.94 -7.82
C ALA A 291 23.53 -16.10 -8.59
N GLY A 292 23.94 -14.96 -9.15
CA GLY A 292 23.10 -14.07 -9.95
C GLY A 292 22.91 -12.67 -9.35
N TRP A 293 22.15 -11.85 -10.08
CA TRP A 293 21.83 -10.47 -9.76
C TRP A 293 20.41 -10.38 -9.17
N TYR A 294 20.21 -9.70 -8.05
CA TYR A 294 18.96 -9.70 -7.28
C TYR A 294 18.50 -8.28 -6.92
N ALA A 295 17.19 -8.08 -6.75
CA ALA A 295 16.62 -6.78 -6.37
C ALA A 295 16.73 -6.46 -4.86
N SER A 296 17.24 -7.40 -4.05
CA SER A 296 17.41 -7.33 -2.59
C SER A 296 18.83 -7.74 -2.23
N THR A 297 19.35 -7.26 -1.10
CA THR A 297 20.65 -7.69 -0.56
C THR A 297 20.64 -9.15 -0.11
N GLU A 298 19.46 -9.65 0.29
CA GLU A 298 19.21 -11.01 0.76
C GLU A 298 17.91 -11.56 0.18
N GLY A 299 17.90 -12.85 -0.17
CA GLY A 299 16.73 -13.60 -0.64
C GLY A 299 16.09 -13.09 -1.94
N GLY A 300 14.92 -13.66 -2.24
CA GLY A 300 14.17 -13.38 -3.48
C GLY A 300 14.63 -14.21 -4.68
N ASN A 301 14.16 -13.82 -5.86
CA ASN A 301 14.50 -14.45 -7.13
C ASN A 301 15.52 -13.60 -7.91
N PRO A 302 16.38 -14.20 -8.75
CA PRO A 302 17.26 -13.45 -9.63
C PRO A 302 16.48 -12.56 -10.60
N VAL A 303 17.04 -11.40 -10.91
CA VAL A 303 16.53 -10.47 -11.92
C VAL A 303 16.72 -11.07 -13.30
N GLU A 304 15.64 -11.17 -14.06
CA GLU A 304 15.69 -11.58 -15.46
C GLU A 304 16.23 -10.45 -16.34
N PHE A 305 17.08 -10.80 -17.30
CA PHE A 305 17.64 -9.88 -18.29
C PHE A 305 17.23 -10.30 -19.71
N PRO A 306 17.00 -9.35 -20.62
CA PRO A 306 17.25 -7.91 -20.47
C PRO A 306 16.15 -7.20 -19.65
N TYR A 307 16.58 -6.34 -18.72
CA TYR A 307 15.75 -5.73 -17.67
C TYR A 307 15.32 -4.31 -18.05
N THR A 308 14.03 -3.99 -17.94
CA THR A 308 13.50 -2.62 -18.19
C THR A 308 13.24 -1.87 -16.89
N PRO A 309 14.13 -0.95 -16.45
CA PRO A 309 13.89 -0.15 -15.26
C PRO A 309 12.80 0.91 -15.48
N THR A 310 11.84 1.00 -14.56
CA THR A 310 10.80 2.05 -14.54
C THR A 310 11.15 3.26 -13.67
N LYS A 311 12.25 3.15 -12.91
CA LYS A 311 12.83 4.17 -12.02
C LYS A 311 14.32 3.85 -11.82
N ASP A 312 15.05 4.69 -11.10
CA ASP A 312 16.39 4.34 -10.61
C ASP A 312 16.32 3.10 -9.70
N THR A 313 17.17 2.11 -9.98
CA THR A 313 17.16 0.78 -9.34
C THR A 313 18.57 0.40 -8.87
N ARG A 314 18.67 -0.27 -7.72
CA ARG A 314 19.88 -0.98 -7.28
C ARG A 314 19.66 -2.48 -7.45
N ILE A 315 20.70 -3.17 -7.90
CA ILE A 315 20.74 -4.62 -8.09
C ILE A 315 22.00 -5.14 -7.39
N TYR A 316 21.89 -6.25 -6.69
CA TYR A 316 22.91 -6.79 -5.78
C TYR A 316 23.35 -8.18 -6.24
N ALA A 317 24.65 -8.46 -6.22
CA ALA A 317 25.15 -9.80 -6.47
C ALA A 317 24.82 -10.72 -5.28
N HIS A 318 24.37 -11.94 -5.55
CA HIS A 318 24.29 -13.00 -4.55
C HIS A 318 25.37 -14.03 -4.81
N TRP A 319 25.75 -14.73 -3.75
CA TRP A 319 26.93 -15.59 -3.72
C TRP A 319 26.58 -16.93 -3.11
N LYS A 320 27.18 -18.00 -3.63
CA LYS A 320 27.14 -19.34 -3.05
C LYS A 320 28.56 -19.77 -2.75
N HIS A 321 28.84 -20.20 -1.52
CA HIS A 321 30.15 -20.77 -1.18
C HIS A 321 30.51 -21.92 -2.12
N ASP A 322 31.75 -21.90 -2.60
CA ASP A 322 32.30 -23.00 -3.39
C ASP A 322 32.64 -24.19 -2.46
N PRO A 323 32.37 -25.43 -2.89
CA PRO A 323 32.65 -26.60 -2.07
C PRO A 323 34.15 -26.86 -1.96
N VAL A 324 34.66 -26.88 -0.72
CA VAL A 324 36.04 -27.23 -0.38
C VAL A 324 36.18 -28.75 -0.36
N ILE A 325 37.16 -29.30 -1.10
CA ILE A 325 37.51 -30.72 -1.06
C ILE A 325 38.45 -30.95 0.14
N THR A 326 38.03 -31.78 1.09
CA THR A 326 38.75 -32.04 2.35
C THR A 326 38.23 -33.32 3.03
N ASP A 327 39.05 -33.95 3.86
CA ASP A 327 38.69 -35.02 4.79
C ASP A 327 38.51 -34.53 6.24
N ILE A 328 38.87 -33.28 6.51
CA ILE A 328 38.75 -32.57 7.79
C ILE A 328 37.68 -31.49 7.69
N PHE A 329 36.74 -31.48 8.65
CA PHE A 329 35.61 -30.57 8.71
C PHE A 329 35.59 -29.88 10.08
N HIS A 330 36.02 -28.63 10.10
CA HIS A 330 36.18 -27.83 11.31
C HIS A 330 34.82 -27.40 11.91
N ALA A 331 34.71 -27.41 13.22
CA ALA A 331 33.45 -27.18 13.94
C ALA A 331 32.99 -25.72 13.86
N GLU A 332 33.91 -24.76 13.77
CA GLU A 332 33.62 -23.33 13.70
C GLU A 332 33.05 -22.86 12.35
N TYR A 333 33.05 -23.68 11.30
CA TYR A 333 32.44 -23.37 10.00
C TYR A 333 31.14 -24.15 9.70
N VAL A 334 30.52 -24.79 10.71
CA VAL A 334 29.14 -25.28 10.55
C VAL A 334 28.13 -24.13 10.59
N GLU A 335 26.92 -24.37 10.14
CA GLU A 335 25.82 -23.41 10.27
C GLU A 335 25.32 -23.35 11.73
N PHE A 336 25.30 -22.15 12.33
CA PHE A 336 24.75 -21.90 13.66
C PHE A 336 23.47 -21.07 13.56
N ASP A 337 22.40 -21.44 14.27
CA ASP A 337 21.25 -20.55 14.45
C ASP A 337 21.68 -19.36 15.34
N PRO A 338 21.64 -18.11 14.86
CA PRO A 338 22.04 -16.94 15.64
C PRO A 338 21.14 -16.70 16.88
N ASN A 339 19.97 -17.34 16.94
CA ASN A 339 19.06 -17.27 18.06
C ASN A 339 19.23 -18.41 19.07
N GLU A 340 19.96 -19.48 18.71
CA GLU A 340 20.14 -20.62 19.60
C GLU A 340 20.95 -20.21 20.84
N LEU A 341 20.35 -20.43 22.01
CA LEU A 341 20.98 -20.23 23.31
C LEU A 341 21.87 -21.42 23.68
N PHE A 342 23.14 -21.11 23.98
CA PHE A 342 24.12 -22.04 24.53
C PHE A 342 24.54 -21.54 25.93
N PRO A 343 24.11 -22.20 27.02
CA PRO A 343 24.31 -21.70 28.38
C PRO A 343 25.79 -21.84 28.81
N GLY A 344 26.52 -20.72 28.77
CA GLY A 344 27.81 -20.56 29.45
C GLY A 344 27.65 -20.04 30.89
N TYR A 345 28.77 -19.69 31.53
CA TYR A 345 28.81 -19.11 32.90
C TYR A 345 27.95 -17.83 33.03
N SER A 346 27.85 -17.03 31.96
CA SER A 346 27.00 -15.84 31.84
C SER A 346 25.53 -16.15 31.52
N GLY A 347 25.24 -17.32 30.94
CA GLY A 347 23.90 -17.68 30.42
C GLY A 347 23.50 -16.97 29.11
N GLU A 348 24.40 -16.21 28.48
CA GLU A 348 24.04 -15.29 27.38
C GLU A 348 24.56 -15.67 25.99
N ASN A 349 25.50 -16.61 25.85
CA ASN A 349 26.14 -16.95 24.58
C ASN A 349 25.12 -17.47 23.55
N ARG A 350 25.17 -16.96 22.31
CA ARG A 350 24.28 -17.34 21.20
C ARG A 350 25.04 -17.53 19.89
N GLY A 351 24.55 -18.42 19.04
CA GLY A 351 25.13 -18.66 17.71
C GLY A 351 26.66 -18.79 17.76
N LYS A 352 27.38 -17.91 17.06
CA LYS A 352 28.86 -17.89 16.98
C LYS A 352 29.61 -17.48 18.26
N ASP A 353 28.95 -17.04 19.33
CA ASP A 353 29.62 -16.72 20.61
C ASP A 353 30.31 -17.92 21.27
N ILE A 354 29.98 -19.14 20.82
CA ILE A 354 30.55 -20.38 21.34
C ILE A 354 31.88 -20.77 20.71
N ILE A 355 32.36 -20.01 19.71
CA ILE A 355 33.66 -20.23 19.06
C ILE A 355 34.76 -19.62 19.94
N GLY A 356 35.64 -20.48 20.46
CA GLY A 356 36.82 -20.09 21.22
C GLY A 356 38.08 -20.00 20.37
N SER A 357 39.08 -19.26 20.84
CA SER A 357 40.38 -19.16 20.18
C SER A 357 41.51 -19.78 21.02
N THR A 358 42.49 -20.37 20.34
CA THR A 358 43.78 -20.78 20.91
C THR A 358 44.66 -19.64 21.45
N ASN A 359 44.29 -18.37 21.19
CA ASN A 359 44.96 -17.24 21.82
C ASN A 359 44.46 -16.99 23.26
N ASP A 360 43.25 -17.44 23.59
CA ASP A 360 42.68 -17.32 24.93
C ASP A 360 43.21 -18.41 25.88
N LYS A 361 43.76 -19.51 25.32
CA LYS A 361 44.23 -20.69 26.07
C LYS A 361 45.43 -21.33 25.38
N ASN A 362 46.51 -21.60 26.12
CA ASN A 362 47.69 -22.33 25.61
C ASN A 362 47.36 -23.83 25.36
N ILE A 363 46.61 -24.10 24.29
CA ILE A 363 46.21 -25.43 23.83
C ILE A 363 46.98 -25.74 22.55
N LEU A 364 47.40 -27.00 22.38
CA LEU A 364 47.87 -27.51 21.10
C LEU A 364 46.67 -27.91 20.23
N ILE A 365 46.50 -27.23 19.09
CA ILE A 365 45.61 -27.61 17.99
C ILE A 365 46.50 -28.04 16.82
N ASP A 366 46.06 -29.05 16.05
CA ASP A 366 46.72 -29.40 14.79
C ASP A 366 46.44 -28.30 13.78
N ASN A 367 47.46 -27.82 13.04
CA ASN A 367 47.35 -26.56 12.32
C ASN A 367 46.08 -26.52 11.46
N ASP A 368 45.14 -25.62 11.81
CA ASP A 368 43.97 -25.33 11.00
C ASP A 368 44.38 -25.32 9.54
N PHE A 369 43.68 -26.10 8.72
CA PHE A 369 44.02 -26.26 7.31
C PHE A 369 44.20 -24.84 6.73
N PRO A 370 45.31 -24.52 6.02
CA PRO A 370 45.50 -23.21 5.44
C PRO A 370 44.57 -23.05 4.23
N LEU A 371 43.28 -22.91 4.54
CA LEU A 371 42.20 -22.52 3.66
C LEU A 371 42.57 -21.13 3.15
N SER A 372 42.68 -20.98 1.83
CA SER A 372 43.60 -20.02 1.15
C SER A 372 43.47 -18.55 1.52
N ASN A 373 42.43 -18.17 2.26
CA ASN A 373 42.11 -16.80 2.63
C ASN A 373 41.66 -16.59 4.09
N SER A 374 41.82 -17.57 4.99
CA SER A 374 41.73 -17.21 6.41
C SER A 374 42.96 -16.39 6.78
N GLN A 375 42.77 -15.07 6.92
CA GLN A 375 43.71 -14.25 7.68
C GLN A 375 43.58 -14.63 9.17
N LEU A 376 44.12 -15.79 9.53
CA LEU A 376 44.53 -16.06 10.90
C LEU A 376 45.48 -14.91 11.29
N ALA A 377 44.97 -13.97 12.09
CA ALA A 377 45.74 -12.80 12.47
C ALA A 377 47.06 -13.26 13.12
N ALA A 378 48.16 -12.62 12.76
CA ALA A 378 49.50 -13.14 13.02
C ALA A 378 49.70 -13.55 14.49
N GLY A 379 49.78 -14.86 14.75
CA GLY A 379 49.90 -15.45 16.09
C GLY A 379 48.74 -16.35 16.53
N HIS A 380 47.58 -16.30 15.87
CA HIS A 380 46.50 -17.28 16.07
C HIS A 380 46.97 -18.70 15.70
N LYS A 381 46.63 -19.71 16.51
CA LYS A 381 46.99 -21.13 16.27
C LYS A 381 45.81 -22.02 15.86
N GLY A 382 44.60 -21.46 15.87
CA GLY A 382 43.35 -22.11 15.44
C GLY A 382 42.13 -21.77 16.30
N TYR A 383 40.97 -22.26 15.87
CA TYR A 383 39.66 -22.09 16.53
C TYR A 383 39.05 -23.42 16.97
N TYR A 384 37.96 -23.36 17.75
CA TYR A 384 37.18 -24.52 18.15
C TYR A 384 35.81 -24.09 18.67
N VAL A 385 34.86 -25.04 18.77
CA VAL A 385 33.57 -24.82 19.43
C VAL A 385 33.59 -25.34 20.88
N THR A 386 33.08 -24.53 21.80
CA THR A 386 32.90 -24.85 23.23
C THR A 386 31.47 -24.51 23.67
N TYR A 387 31.20 -24.37 24.97
CA TYR A 387 29.88 -24.04 25.55
C TYR A 387 28.71 -24.98 25.18
N LEU A 388 28.99 -26.19 24.67
CA LEU A 388 28.00 -27.22 24.32
C LEU A 388 27.33 -27.90 25.53
N TYR A 389 27.09 -27.17 26.62
CA TYR A 389 26.57 -27.68 27.90
C TYR A 389 25.07 -28.02 27.88
N LYS A 390 24.33 -27.47 26.92
CA LYS A 390 22.88 -27.68 26.78
C LYS A 390 22.59 -29.04 26.17
N ARG A 391 21.61 -29.74 26.74
CA ARG A 391 20.96 -30.90 26.13
C ARG A 391 20.33 -30.51 24.78
N GLY A 392 20.72 -31.21 23.71
CA GLY A 392 20.35 -30.92 22.33
C GLY A 392 21.27 -29.94 21.60
N ALA A 393 22.30 -29.40 22.24
CA ALA A 393 23.33 -28.61 21.55
C ALA A 393 24.00 -29.48 20.48
N THR A 394 23.91 -29.05 19.22
CA THR A 394 24.22 -29.89 18.05
C THR A 394 25.21 -29.20 17.13
N LEU A 395 26.32 -29.88 16.79
CA LEU A 395 27.16 -29.51 15.66
C LEU A 395 26.75 -30.35 14.44
N ARG A 396 26.34 -29.68 13.37
CA ARG A 396 25.76 -30.32 12.17
C ARG A 396 26.68 -30.13 10.96
N PHE A 397 27.41 -31.19 10.62
CA PHE A 397 28.30 -31.22 9.47
C PHE A 397 27.56 -31.75 8.23
N VAL A 398 27.52 -30.95 7.16
CA VAL A 398 26.89 -31.32 5.89
C VAL A 398 27.98 -31.58 4.86
N ILE A 399 28.14 -32.84 4.47
CA ILE A 399 29.28 -33.36 3.70
C ILE A 399 28.78 -34.07 2.45
N ASN A 400 29.24 -33.63 1.27
CA ASN A 400 28.96 -34.25 0.00
C ASN A 400 30.05 -35.28 -0.38
N SER A 401 29.65 -36.53 -0.63
CA SER A 401 30.52 -37.61 -1.13
C SER A 401 30.28 -37.86 -2.63
N SER A 402 31.34 -38.05 -3.42
CA SER A 402 31.24 -38.36 -4.86
C SER A 402 30.60 -39.73 -5.18
N GLU A 403 30.66 -40.67 -4.23
CA GLU A 403 30.16 -42.05 -4.35
C GLU A 403 29.67 -42.61 -3.01
N ASP A 404 29.02 -43.78 -3.03
CA ASP A 404 28.64 -44.49 -1.81
C ASP A 404 29.88 -45.09 -1.14
N VAL A 405 30.02 -44.91 0.17
CA VAL A 405 31.16 -45.40 0.94
C VAL A 405 30.68 -46.29 2.08
N ALA A 406 31.08 -47.55 2.07
CA ALA A 406 30.83 -48.48 3.17
C ALA A 406 32.04 -48.53 4.12
N GLY A 407 31.87 -48.02 5.34
CA GLY A 407 32.85 -48.18 6.41
C GLY A 407 33.92 -47.10 6.51
N ALA A 408 33.64 -45.86 6.08
CA ALA A 408 34.50 -44.71 6.37
C ALA A 408 34.69 -44.57 7.88
N THR A 409 35.91 -44.36 8.36
CA THR A 409 36.19 -44.18 9.79
C THR A 409 35.94 -42.73 10.19
N LEU A 410 34.94 -42.49 11.04
CA LEU A 410 34.68 -41.20 11.67
C LEU A 410 35.57 -41.02 12.90
N LYS A 411 36.27 -39.89 12.94
CA LYS A 411 37.05 -39.41 14.09
C LYS A 411 36.62 -38.00 14.47
N VAL A 412 36.96 -37.58 15.68
CA VAL A 412 36.72 -36.23 16.20
C VAL A 412 37.92 -35.74 17.01
N SER A 413 38.36 -34.51 16.74
CA SER A 413 39.30 -33.77 17.59
C SER A 413 38.50 -33.10 18.70
N ALA A 414 38.70 -33.56 19.94
CA ALA A 414 37.94 -33.10 21.10
C ALA A 414 38.81 -32.85 22.34
N ALA A 415 38.36 -31.93 23.19
CA ALA A 415 38.96 -31.59 24.48
C ALA A 415 37.87 -31.39 25.56
N ILE A 416 38.29 -31.17 26.82
CA ILE A 416 37.40 -30.80 27.94
C ILE A 416 37.87 -29.53 28.65
N GLU A 417 36.95 -28.89 29.36
CA GLU A 417 37.19 -27.73 30.23
C GLU A 417 36.68 -27.98 31.66
N GLY A 418 37.39 -27.43 32.65
CA GLY A 418 36.91 -27.26 34.02
C GLY A 418 36.88 -28.50 34.92
N GLN A 419 37.18 -29.70 34.42
CA GLN A 419 37.21 -30.94 35.21
C GLN A 419 38.46 -31.80 34.96
N ALA A 420 38.86 -32.58 35.96
CA ALA A 420 40.05 -33.44 35.91
C ALA A 420 40.00 -34.47 34.78
N SER A 421 38.83 -35.07 34.56
CA SER A 421 38.59 -36.13 33.59
C SER A 421 37.09 -36.24 33.36
N ALA A 422 36.69 -36.49 32.10
CA ALA A 422 35.30 -36.78 31.76
C ALA A 422 35.25 -37.84 30.65
N THR A 423 34.36 -38.82 30.83
CA THR A 423 34.08 -39.88 29.86
C THR A 423 32.77 -39.58 29.14
N PHE A 424 32.79 -39.55 27.81
CA PHE A 424 31.63 -39.30 26.94
C PHE A 424 31.34 -40.54 26.10
N GLY A 425 30.06 -40.86 25.93
CA GLY A 425 29.62 -42.04 25.18
C GLY A 425 28.22 -41.85 24.60
N PRO A 426 27.71 -42.78 23.79
CA PRO A 426 26.38 -42.66 23.15
C PRO A 426 25.21 -42.66 24.16
N ALA A 427 25.46 -43.03 25.41
CA ALA A 427 24.52 -42.99 26.53
C ALA A 427 25.28 -42.81 27.87
N GLY A 428 24.57 -42.48 28.95
CA GLY A 428 25.12 -42.29 30.30
C GLY A 428 25.03 -40.84 30.78
N GLU A 429 25.69 -40.53 31.90
CA GLU A 429 25.62 -39.21 32.55
C GLU A 429 26.10 -38.07 31.64
N ASN A 430 27.23 -38.28 30.95
CA ASN A 430 27.75 -37.37 29.91
C ASN A 430 27.44 -37.90 28.50
N ALA A 431 26.17 -38.25 28.22
CA ALA A 431 25.79 -38.74 26.91
C ALA A 431 26.10 -37.71 25.80
N TRP A 432 26.79 -38.17 24.77
CA TRP A 432 27.13 -37.42 23.57
C TRP A 432 26.77 -38.30 22.38
N LYS A 433 25.63 -38.00 21.76
CA LYS A 433 25.07 -38.80 20.68
C LYS A 433 25.70 -38.36 19.36
N VAL A 434 25.93 -39.34 18.49
CA VAL A 434 26.45 -39.11 17.14
C VAL A 434 25.45 -39.72 16.17
N THR A 435 25.00 -38.96 15.18
CA THR A 435 24.14 -39.47 14.10
C THR A 435 24.85 -39.35 12.75
N VAL A 436 24.52 -40.25 11.84
CA VAL A 436 24.93 -40.17 10.43
C VAL A 436 23.68 -40.42 9.59
N ASN A 437 23.25 -39.41 8.83
CA ASN A 437 22.01 -39.43 8.05
C ASN A 437 20.76 -39.75 8.89
N GLY A 438 20.77 -39.38 10.18
CA GLY A 438 19.73 -39.67 11.17
C GLY A 438 19.90 -41.01 11.92
N ASP A 439 20.75 -41.92 11.43
CA ASP A 439 21.02 -43.20 12.10
C ASP A 439 22.05 -43.01 13.24
N ALA A 440 21.75 -43.53 14.43
CA ALA A 440 22.60 -43.37 15.60
C ALA A 440 23.86 -44.26 15.55
N LEU A 441 25.03 -43.65 15.74
CA LEU A 441 26.31 -44.34 15.85
C LEU A 441 26.59 -44.73 17.31
N ASN A 442 26.69 -46.03 17.57
CA ASN A 442 27.18 -46.56 18.84
C ASN A 442 28.72 -46.66 18.79
N TYR A 443 29.39 -45.96 19.69
CA TYR A 443 30.84 -45.94 19.81
C TYR A 443 31.31 -46.30 21.23
N THR A 444 32.56 -46.74 21.37
CA THR A 444 33.18 -47.01 22.67
C THR A 444 33.41 -45.67 23.40
N PRO A 445 32.95 -45.50 24.66
CA PRO A 445 33.11 -44.23 25.36
C PRO A 445 34.55 -43.73 25.41
N ILE A 446 34.73 -42.46 25.07
CA ILE A 446 36.03 -41.78 25.02
C ILE A 446 36.26 -41.03 26.33
N THR A 447 37.51 -40.96 26.80
CA THR A 447 37.85 -40.26 28.05
C THR A 447 38.92 -39.22 27.77
N MET A 448 38.59 -37.97 28.07
CA MET A 448 39.51 -36.83 28.02
C MET A 448 39.93 -36.48 29.44
N SER A 449 41.15 -35.96 29.64
CA SER A 449 41.69 -35.66 30.97
C SER A 449 42.66 -34.50 30.95
N ILE A 450 42.64 -33.70 32.01
CA ILE A 450 43.57 -32.59 32.26
C ILE A 450 44.74 -33.12 33.09
N THR A 451 45.97 -32.80 32.69
CA THR A 451 47.17 -33.14 33.46
C THR A 451 47.65 -31.95 34.29
N GLY A 452 48.17 -32.21 35.49
CA GLY A 452 48.68 -31.17 36.40
C GLY A 452 47.63 -30.58 37.34
N ALA A 453 47.86 -29.34 37.80
CA ALA A 453 47.00 -28.66 38.75
C ALA A 453 45.80 -28.00 38.05
N ILE A 454 44.59 -28.37 38.46
CA ILE A 454 43.34 -27.96 37.79
C ILE A 454 42.82 -26.65 38.39
N GLN A 455 42.41 -25.74 37.51
CA GLN A 455 41.65 -24.52 37.80
C GLN A 455 40.33 -24.55 37.01
N PRO A 456 39.32 -23.72 37.34
CA PRO A 456 38.03 -23.72 36.63
C PRO A 456 38.12 -23.46 35.12
N SER A 457 39.16 -22.76 34.65
CA SER A 457 39.43 -22.48 33.23
C SER A 457 40.48 -23.41 32.61
N SER A 458 40.93 -24.44 33.33
CA SER A 458 41.87 -25.43 32.77
C SER A 458 41.17 -26.24 31.68
N THR A 459 41.90 -26.53 30.60
CA THR A 459 41.47 -27.43 29.52
C THR A 459 42.43 -28.60 29.37
N SER A 460 41.99 -29.67 28.72
CA SER A 460 42.91 -30.64 28.13
C SER A 460 43.48 -30.10 26.82
N ASP A 461 44.55 -30.72 26.33
CA ASP A 461 44.88 -30.64 24.90
C ASP A 461 43.76 -31.31 24.07
N PHE A 462 43.65 -30.94 22.79
CA PHE A 462 42.80 -31.67 21.84
C PHE A 462 43.38 -33.04 21.54
N GLN A 463 42.50 -34.04 21.47
CA GLN A 463 42.85 -35.42 21.20
C GLN A 463 41.93 -35.97 20.10
N LEU A 464 42.52 -36.67 19.14
CA LEU A 464 41.81 -37.28 18.02
C LEU A 464 41.28 -38.67 18.40
N PHE A 465 39.96 -38.76 18.61
CA PHE A 465 39.29 -40.02 18.97
C PHE A 465 38.62 -40.66 17.76
N THR A 466 38.78 -41.97 17.60
CA THR A 466 38.00 -42.76 16.62
C THR A 466 36.64 -43.12 17.22
N LEU A 467 35.56 -42.66 16.60
CA LEU A 467 34.19 -42.98 17.02
C LEU A 467 33.74 -44.32 16.40
N GLY A 468 34.07 -44.57 15.13
CA GLY A 468 33.78 -45.87 14.52
C GLY A 468 33.69 -45.79 13.00
N ASN A 469 33.21 -46.87 12.40
CA ASN A 469 32.98 -46.92 10.96
C ASN A 469 31.52 -46.55 10.64
N ILE A 470 31.35 -45.70 9.63
CA ILE A 470 30.07 -45.14 9.18
C ILE A 470 29.87 -45.43 7.69
N SER A 471 28.64 -45.30 7.22
CA SER A 471 28.32 -45.39 5.78
C SER A 471 27.90 -44.03 5.24
N LEU A 472 28.53 -43.61 4.14
CA LEU A 472 28.16 -42.42 3.40
C LEU A 472 27.41 -42.82 2.13
N LYS A 473 26.41 -42.03 1.77
CA LYS A 473 25.69 -42.12 0.49
C LYS A 473 26.37 -41.20 -0.52
N LYS A 474 26.27 -41.51 -1.80
CA LYS A 474 26.58 -40.56 -2.87
C LYS A 474 25.69 -39.31 -2.74
N GLY A 475 26.30 -38.14 -2.80
CA GLY A 475 25.63 -36.86 -2.56
C GLY A 475 25.78 -36.40 -1.10
N GLU A 476 24.80 -35.64 -0.63
CA GLU A 476 24.79 -35.05 0.72
C GLU A 476 24.66 -36.12 1.83
N ASN A 477 25.47 -35.94 2.87
CA ASN A 477 25.41 -36.67 4.13
C ASN A 477 25.41 -35.68 5.29
N VAL A 478 24.65 -35.98 6.33
CA VAL A 478 24.59 -35.16 7.54
C VAL A 478 25.19 -35.95 8.70
N ILE A 479 26.22 -35.41 9.35
CA ILE A 479 26.81 -35.97 10.58
C ILE A 479 26.54 -34.98 11.71
N GLU A 480 25.95 -35.44 12.81
CA GLU A 480 25.59 -34.58 13.94
C GLU A 480 26.28 -35.05 15.22
N LEU A 481 26.91 -34.12 15.94
CA LEU A 481 27.45 -34.34 17.28
C LEU A 481 26.55 -33.61 18.28
N ILE A 482 25.84 -34.37 19.12
CA ILE A 482 24.73 -33.87 19.94
C ILE A 482 25.05 -34.09 21.41
N THR A 483 25.24 -33.02 22.20
CA THR A 483 25.31 -33.17 23.67
C THR A 483 23.94 -33.53 24.20
N ASP A 484 23.79 -34.68 24.83
CA ASP A 484 22.53 -35.17 25.39
C ASP A 484 22.68 -35.57 26.87
N ASN A 485 23.58 -34.90 27.60
CA ASN A 485 23.77 -35.14 29.02
C ASN A 485 22.48 -34.80 29.81
N ASP A 486 22.19 -35.59 30.85
CA ASP A 486 21.03 -35.42 31.73
C ASP A 486 21.36 -34.55 32.99
N SER A 487 22.51 -33.85 32.99
CA SER A 487 22.96 -33.09 34.15
C SER A 487 22.22 -31.74 34.27
N PRO A 488 21.57 -31.45 35.41
CA PRO A 488 20.81 -30.21 35.57
C PRO A 488 21.74 -28.99 35.64
N VAL A 489 21.38 -27.93 34.91
CA VAL A 489 22.03 -26.62 35.00
C VAL A 489 21.64 -25.96 36.33
N ILE A 490 22.62 -25.76 37.22
CA ILE A 490 22.41 -25.14 38.55
C ILE A 490 23.33 -23.94 38.69
N GLY A 491 22.73 -22.74 38.74
CA GLY A 491 23.30 -21.50 39.29
C GLY A 491 24.80 -21.25 39.07
N GLY A 492 25.22 -20.95 37.83
CA GLY A 492 26.55 -20.41 37.52
C GLY A 492 27.74 -21.37 37.67
N THR A 493 27.57 -22.56 38.24
CA THR A 493 28.64 -23.57 38.34
C THR A 493 28.21 -24.87 37.65
N THR A 494 28.75 -25.14 36.47
CA THR A 494 28.39 -26.28 35.63
C THR A 494 28.73 -27.61 36.30
N ARG A 495 27.69 -28.37 36.69
CA ARG A 495 27.83 -29.82 36.97
C ARG A 495 27.85 -30.66 35.69
N ALA A 496 27.27 -30.14 34.60
CA ALA A 496 27.25 -30.79 33.29
C ALA A 496 28.61 -30.69 32.60
N ASN A 497 29.10 -31.82 32.07
CA ASN A 497 30.26 -31.85 31.19
C ASN A 497 29.84 -31.64 29.74
N ALA A 498 30.65 -30.89 28.99
CA ALA A 498 30.54 -30.72 27.55
C ALA A 498 31.90 -31.02 26.89
N PRO A 499 31.91 -31.62 25.68
CA PRO A 499 33.10 -31.63 24.86
C PRO A 499 33.34 -30.23 24.28
N MET A 500 34.61 -29.86 24.18
CA MET A 500 35.08 -28.89 23.20
C MET A 500 35.37 -29.66 21.91
N VAL A 501 35.01 -29.12 20.75
CA VAL A 501 35.19 -29.80 19.45
C VAL A 501 35.91 -28.86 18.49
N ASP A 502 36.98 -29.36 17.90
CA ASP A 502 37.83 -28.66 16.94
C ASP A 502 37.41 -29.06 15.52
N TYR A 503 37.54 -30.33 15.13
CA TYR A 503 37.04 -30.84 13.85
C TYR A 503 36.53 -32.29 13.93
N ILE A 504 35.77 -32.71 12.92
CA ILE A 504 35.65 -34.14 12.58
C ILE A 504 36.56 -34.49 11.40
N GLN A 505 37.15 -35.68 11.42
CA GLN A 505 37.91 -36.23 10.30
C GLN A 505 37.24 -37.51 9.83
N LEU A 506 37.10 -37.65 8.51
CA LEU A 506 36.76 -38.90 7.86
C LEU A 506 38.04 -39.55 7.33
N ALA A 507 38.18 -40.87 7.48
CA ALA A 507 39.31 -41.64 6.96
C ALA A 507 38.83 -42.95 6.34
N ASN A 508 39.72 -43.67 5.64
CA ASN A 508 39.44 -45.00 5.08
C ASN A 508 38.23 -45.06 4.11
N TYR A 509 37.89 -43.94 3.45
CA TYR A 509 36.72 -43.80 2.57
C TYR A 509 36.98 -44.19 1.10
N GLY A 510 38.08 -44.90 0.82
CA GLY A 510 38.40 -45.41 -0.51
C GLY A 510 38.78 -44.32 -1.51
N SER A 511 38.16 -44.34 -2.69
CA SER A 511 38.36 -43.37 -3.78
C SER A 511 37.46 -42.14 -3.71
N ALA A 512 36.54 -42.08 -2.74
CA ALA A 512 35.55 -41.02 -2.68
C ALA A 512 36.19 -39.64 -2.47
N VAL A 513 35.72 -38.66 -3.23
CA VAL A 513 36.05 -37.25 -3.02
C VAL A 513 34.98 -36.68 -2.08
N LEU A 514 35.43 -36.23 -0.92
CA LEU A 514 34.60 -35.58 0.09
C LEU A 514 34.70 -34.06 -0.05
N SER A 515 33.60 -33.37 0.19
CA SER A 515 33.49 -31.93 0.00
C SER A 515 32.40 -31.30 0.86
N TRP A 516 32.53 -30.02 1.20
CA TRP A 516 31.52 -29.28 1.98
C TRP A 516 31.59 -27.78 1.69
N SER A 517 30.58 -27.01 2.11
CA SER A 517 30.54 -25.54 1.96
C SER A 517 30.67 -24.88 3.34
N PRO A 518 31.89 -24.62 3.84
CA PRO A 518 32.11 -24.01 5.15
C PRO A 518 31.58 -22.57 5.26
N VAL A 519 30.98 -22.26 6.41
CA VAL A 519 30.45 -20.92 6.75
C VAL A 519 31.54 -20.05 7.39
N TYR A 520 32.38 -19.41 6.57
CA TYR A 520 33.47 -18.54 7.06
C TYR A 520 32.98 -17.28 7.81
N ASP A 521 31.76 -16.80 7.53
CA ASP A 521 31.14 -15.61 8.16
C ASP A 521 30.98 -15.74 9.70
N ASN A 522 31.16 -16.95 10.23
CA ASN A 522 31.24 -17.22 11.66
C ASN A 522 32.43 -16.55 12.36
N LEU A 523 33.56 -16.34 11.67
CA LEU A 523 34.78 -15.76 12.26
C LEU A 523 34.89 -14.24 12.15
N TYR A 524 34.17 -13.63 11.21
CA TYR A 524 34.13 -12.17 11.06
C TYR A 524 33.15 -11.57 12.10
N LYS A 525 33.59 -10.59 12.90
CA LYS A 525 32.77 -9.93 13.94
C LYS A 525 32.41 -8.50 13.57
#